data_AF-A0A954KXP5-F1
#
_entry.id   AF-A0A954KXP5-F1
#
_cell.length_a   1.000
_cell.length_b   1.000
_cell.length_c   1.000
_cell.angle_alpha   90.00
_cell.angle_beta   90.00
_cell.angle_gamma   90.00
#
_symmetry.space_group_name_H-M   'P 1'
#
loop_
_entity.id
_entity.type
_entity.pdbx_description
1 polymer ?
#
loop_
_entity_poly.entity_id
_entity_poly.type
_entity_poly.pdbx_seq_one_letter_code
_entity_poly.pdbx_strand_id
1 'polypeptide(L)'
;MWGHIQYGEDWIHAGEMPRTATHTFSTPDHPWINHENFFELSVAFGQRTIGGAGIIVFKCCAGIWLLWTMVIVARRRQVSTVAAVVAMIPVAWGLAEFWLARPQLFSFLFFGVMLIAFEKAYSNWTVDRSIQYRWLWLCVPLTGIWTNSHGGFAAGLCVFIA
;
A
#
# COMPACT_ATOMS: atom_id res chain seq x y z
N MET A 1 -0.80 2.76 16.22
CA MET A 1 0.28 1.87 15.70
C MET A 1 0.63 0.75 16.67
N TRP A 2 0.84 1.01 17.97
CA TRP A 2 0.98 -0.08 18.96
C TRP A 2 -0.19 -1.06 18.90
N GLY A 3 -1.43 -0.56 18.74
CA GLY A 3 -2.60 -1.42 18.52
C GLY A 3 -2.47 -2.36 17.31
N HIS A 4 -2.06 -1.86 16.13
CA HIS A 4 -1.90 -2.70 14.93
C HIS A 4 -0.81 -3.77 15.10
N ILE A 5 0.32 -3.39 15.70
CA ILE A 5 1.37 -4.36 16.02
C ILE A 5 0.84 -5.38 17.03
N GLN A 6 0.15 -4.93 18.08
CA GLN A 6 -0.41 -5.80 19.10
C GLN A 6 -1.46 -6.76 18.53
N TYR A 7 -2.39 -6.31 17.69
CA TYR A 7 -3.36 -7.19 17.04
C TYR A 7 -2.69 -8.24 16.14
N GLY A 8 -1.64 -7.86 15.41
CA GLY A 8 -0.84 -8.80 14.64
C GLY A 8 -0.07 -9.79 15.52
N GLU A 9 0.55 -9.32 16.61
CA GLU A 9 1.24 -10.15 17.59
C GLU A 9 0.29 -11.14 18.28
N ASP A 10 -0.88 -10.69 18.70
CA ASP A 10 -1.93 -11.49 19.32
C ASP A 10 -2.40 -12.59 18.36
N TRP A 11 -2.61 -12.26 17.09
CA TRP A 11 -2.94 -13.24 16.07
C TRP A 11 -1.82 -14.27 15.91
N ILE A 12 -0.56 -13.84 15.78
CA ILE A 12 0.56 -14.79 15.63
C ILE A 12 0.71 -15.67 16.87
N HIS A 13 0.49 -15.14 18.08
CA HIS A 13 0.57 -15.90 19.33
C HIS A 13 -0.59 -16.87 19.54
N ALA A 14 -1.82 -16.43 19.28
CA ALA A 14 -3.02 -17.26 19.47
C ALA A 14 -3.22 -18.27 18.33
N GLY A 15 -2.67 -18.00 17.14
CA GLY A 15 -2.92 -18.79 15.92
C GLY A 15 -4.31 -18.57 15.32
N GLU A 16 -5.13 -17.71 15.94
CA GLU A 16 -6.50 -17.41 15.54
C GLU A 16 -6.69 -15.91 15.34
N MET A 17 -7.50 -15.54 14.34
CA MET A 17 -7.80 -14.15 14.04
C MET A 17 -8.62 -13.52 15.19
N PRO A 18 -8.25 -12.32 15.68
CA PRO A 18 -9.03 -11.61 16.70
C PRO A 18 -10.47 -11.39 16.26
N ARG A 19 -11.43 -11.95 17.01
CA ARG A 19 -12.87 -11.82 16.72
C ARG A 19 -13.53 -10.64 17.40
N THR A 20 -12.87 -10.09 18.42
CA THR A 20 -13.39 -9.06 19.30
C THR A 20 -12.45 -7.88 19.35
N ALA A 21 -13.00 -6.71 19.64
CA ALA A 21 -12.26 -5.47 19.71
C ALA A 21 -11.55 -5.32 21.07
N THR A 22 -10.79 -6.34 21.47
CA THR A 22 -10.24 -6.56 22.82
C THR A 22 -9.44 -5.37 23.36
N HIS A 23 -8.80 -4.61 22.48
CA HIS A 23 -8.03 -3.41 22.84
C HIS A 23 -8.84 -2.10 22.84
N THR A 24 -10.17 -2.19 22.75
CA THR A 24 -11.08 -1.02 22.80
C THR A 24 -11.48 -0.72 24.23
N PHE A 25 -11.35 0.55 24.64
CA PHE A 25 -11.63 1.00 26.00
C PHE A 25 -13.09 0.79 26.44
N SER A 26 -14.06 1.03 25.54
CA SER A 26 -15.49 1.06 25.89
C SER A 26 -16.24 -0.24 25.65
N THR A 27 -15.77 -1.08 24.72
CA THR A 27 -16.53 -2.22 24.18
C THR A 27 -15.59 -3.36 23.75
N PRO A 28 -14.88 -4.00 24.69
CA PRO A 28 -13.91 -5.04 24.37
C PRO A 28 -14.55 -6.29 23.72
N ASP A 29 -15.80 -6.60 24.04
CA ASP A 29 -16.52 -7.80 23.54
C ASP A 29 -17.22 -7.58 22.18
N HIS A 30 -17.14 -6.38 21.60
CA HIS A 30 -17.81 -6.10 20.33
C HIS A 30 -17.13 -6.85 19.18
N PRO A 31 -17.88 -7.43 18.21
CA PRO A 31 -17.30 -8.06 17.04
C PRO A 31 -16.37 -7.11 16.29
N TRP A 32 -15.16 -7.59 16.00
CA TRP A 32 -14.14 -6.82 15.30
C TRP A 32 -14.03 -7.29 13.85
N ILE A 33 -14.57 -6.51 12.93
CA ILE A 33 -14.42 -6.73 11.49
C ILE A 33 -13.26 -5.86 11.02
N ASN A 34 -12.05 -6.39 11.12
CA ASN A 34 -10.87 -5.69 10.65
C ASN A 34 -10.69 -5.86 9.13
N HIS A 35 -10.30 -4.79 8.46
CA HIS A 35 -9.89 -4.80 7.05
C HIS A 35 -8.39 -4.48 6.90
N GLU A 36 -7.65 -4.33 7.99
CA GLU A 36 -6.20 -4.08 7.99
C GLU A 36 -5.39 -5.31 8.45
N ASN A 37 -6.01 -6.50 8.44
CA ASN A 37 -5.43 -7.79 8.84
C ASN A 37 -4.03 -8.06 8.27
N PHE A 38 -3.86 -7.85 6.96
CA PHE A 38 -2.58 -8.09 6.28
C PHE A 38 -1.52 -7.08 6.69
N PHE A 39 -1.93 -5.82 6.90
CA PHE A 39 -1.02 -4.78 7.37
C PHE A 39 -0.54 -5.11 8.79
N GLU A 40 -1.45 -5.46 9.69
CA GLU A 40 -1.14 -5.81 11.08
C GLU A 40 -0.17 -6.99 11.17
N LEU A 41 -0.45 -8.08 10.44
CA LEU A 41 0.47 -9.22 10.34
C LEU A 41 1.83 -8.83 9.77
N SER A 42 1.86 -8.01 8.72
CA SER A 42 3.11 -7.60 8.06
C SER A 42 4.00 -6.78 9.00
N VAL A 43 3.41 -5.85 9.75
CA VAL A 43 4.16 -4.99 10.68
C VAL A 43 4.57 -5.77 11.94
N ALA A 44 3.72 -6.65 12.47
CA ALA A 44 4.08 -7.54 13.58
C ALA A 44 5.23 -8.48 13.20
N PHE A 45 5.12 -9.14 12.04
CA PHE A 45 6.20 -9.99 11.51
C PHE A 45 7.50 -9.20 11.26
N GLY A 46 7.39 -8.00 10.68
CA GLY A 46 8.52 -7.09 10.52
C GLY A 46 9.16 -6.72 11.85
N GLN A 47 8.35 -6.48 12.88
CA GLN A 47 8.83 -6.12 14.20
C GLN A 47 9.62 -7.27 14.84
N ARG A 48 9.19 -8.53 14.66
CA ARG A 48 9.89 -9.72 15.15
C ARG A 48 11.20 -10.01 14.39
N THR A 49 11.24 -9.73 13.09
CA THR A 49 12.35 -10.17 12.22
C THR A 49 13.43 -9.12 12.05
N ILE A 50 13.03 -7.87 11.76
CA ILE A 50 13.95 -6.77 11.42
C ILE A 50 13.89 -5.62 12.44
N GLY A 51 13.00 -5.72 13.43
CA GLY A 51 12.80 -4.71 14.47
C GLY A 51 12.23 -3.39 13.94
N GLY A 52 11.99 -2.45 14.85
CA GLY A 52 11.42 -1.15 14.50
C GLY A 52 12.29 -0.35 13.54
N ALA A 53 13.62 -0.45 13.67
CA ALA A 53 14.56 0.20 12.75
C ALA A 53 14.42 -0.33 11.31
N GLY A 54 14.27 -1.66 11.14
CA GLY A 54 14.06 -2.27 9.83
C GLY A 54 12.75 -1.82 9.18
N ILE A 55 11.68 -1.67 9.96
CA ILE A 55 10.39 -1.14 9.47
C ILE A 55 10.54 0.32 8.99
N ILE A 56 11.31 1.14 9.71
CA ILE A 56 11.59 2.53 9.30
C ILE A 56 12.39 2.55 7.99
N VAL A 57 13.41 1.70 7.86
CA VAL A 57 14.18 1.57 6.61
C VAL A 57 13.26 1.16 5.46
N PHE A 58 12.39 0.15 5.67
CA PHE A 58 11.40 -0.27 4.67
C PHE A 58 10.48 0.89 4.26
N LYS A 59 9.98 1.68 5.22
CA LYS A 59 9.16 2.88 4.94
C LYS A 59 9.92 3.88 4.06
N CYS A 60 11.17 4.17 4.39
CA CYS A 60 12.00 5.09 3.61
C CYS A 60 12.25 4.56 2.19
N CYS A 61 12.60 3.27 2.05
CA CYS A 61 12.78 2.65 0.74
C CYS A 61 11.49 2.66 -0.10
N ALA A 62 10.34 2.38 0.51
CA ALA A 62 9.03 2.44 -0.15
C ALA A 62 8.69 3.87 -0.62
N GLY A 63 8.95 4.89 0.21
CA GLY A 63 8.75 6.28 -0.16
C GLY A 63 9.69 6.74 -1.28
N ILE A 64 10.96 6.37 -1.21
CA ILE A 64 11.94 6.65 -2.28
C ILE A 64 11.52 5.97 -3.58
N TRP A 65 11.11 4.70 -3.52
CA TRP A 65 10.62 3.97 -4.68
C TRP A 65 9.42 4.68 -5.32
N LEU A 66 8.44 5.13 -4.52
CA LEU A 66 7.29 5.86 -5.02
C LEU A 66 7.70 7.14 -5.76
N LEU A 67 8.52 7.99 -5.13
CA LEU A 67 9.01 9.22 -5.76
C LEU A 67 9.84 8.93 -7.02
N TRP A 68 10.69 7.89 -6.99
CA TRP A 68 11.47 7.46 -8.13
C TRP A 68 10.58 7.03 -9.31
N THR A 69 9.50 6.27 -9.06
CA THR A 69 8.54 5.91 -10.12
C THR A 69 7.86 7.14 -10.72
N MET A 70 7.47 8.13 -9.89
CA MET A 70 6.91 9.39 -10.38
C MET A 70 7.88 10.14 -11.29
N VAL A 71 9.17 10.22 -10.91
CA VAL A 71 10.21 10.85 -11.73
C VAL A 71 10.39 10.13 -13.07
N ILE A 72 10.44 8.79 -13.05
CA ILE A 72 10.58 8.00 -14.30
C ILE A 72 9.40 8.25 -15.23
N VAL A 73 8.17 8.20 -14.70
CA VAL A 73 6.96 8.41 -15.49
C VAL A 73 6.94 9.84 -16.05
N ALA A 74 7.25 10.85 -15.24
CA ALA A 74 7.32 12.24 -15.67
C ALA A 74 8.32 12.42 -16.83
N ARG A 75 9.51 11.80 -16.73
CA ARG A 75 10.53 11.84 -17.79
C ARG A 75 10.08 11.12 -19.06
N ARG A 76 9.48 9.93 -18.95
CA ARG A 76 8.99 9.16 -20.10
C ARG A 76 7.88 9.90 -20.84
N ARG A 77 7.01 10.59 -20.11
CA ARG A 77 5.90 11.37 -20.65
C ARG A 77 6.29 12.81 -21.04
N GLN A 78 7.58 13.17 -20.93
CA GLN A 78 8.11 14.51 -21.24
C GLN A 78 7.34 15.63 -20.50
N VAL A 79 6.89 15.35 -19.27
CA VAL A 79 6.25 16.35 -18.41
C VAL A 79 7.29 17.41 -18.03
N SER A 80 6.89 18.68 -18.01
CA SER A 80 7.79 19.75 -17.61
C SER A 80 8.31 19.53 -16.18
N THR A 81 9.58 19.84 -15.94
CA THR A 81 10.22 19.66 -14.62
C THR A 81 9.44 20.38 -13.53
N VAL A 82 8.91 21.57 -13.82
CA VAL A 82 8.10 22.35 -12.87
C VAL A 82 6.82 21.61 -12.51
N ALA A 83 6.06 21.11 -13.50
CA ALA A 83 4.82 20.38 -13.22
C ALA A 83 5.08 19.09 -12.44
N ALA A 84 6.15 18.36 -12.77
CA ALA A 84 6.54 17.17 -12.04
C ALA A 84 6.89 17.48 -10.57
N VAL A 85 7.69 18.52 -10.32
CA VAL A 85 8.05 18.95 -8.96
C VAL A 85 6.82 19.37 -8.16
N VAL A 86 5.95 20.20 -8.74
CA VAL A 86 4.71 20.65 -8.09
C VAL A 86 3.82 19.45 -7.71
N ALA A 87 3.69 18.46 -8.60
CA ALA A 87 2.91 17.26 -8.32
C ALA A 87 3.55 16.34 -7.25
N MET A 88 4.88 16.35 -7.10
CA MET A 88 5.59 15.53 -6.11
C MET A 88 5.56 16.10 -4.69
N ILE A 89 5.42 17.42 -4.51
CA ILE A 89 5.38 18.07 -3.19
C ILE A 89 4.32 17.46 -2.25
N PRO A 90 3.03 17.32 -2.63
CA PRO A 90 2.01 16.77 -1.73
C PRO A 90 2.29 15.29 -1.39
N VAL A 91 2.89 14.53 -2.32
CA VAL A 91 3.26 13.14 -2.08
C VAL A 91 4.40 13.06 -1.07
N ALA A 92 5.45 13.86 -1.24
CA ALA A 92 6.57 13.93 -0.30
C ALA A 92 6.10 14.38 1.09
N TRP A 93 5.17 15.35 1.16
CA TRP A 93 4.56 15.78 2.40
C TRP A 93 3.76 14.65 3.07
N GLY A 94 2.95 13.91 2.32
CA GLY A 94 2.20 12.76 2.83
C GLY A 94 3.10 11.63 3.34
N LEU A 95 4.29 11.46 2.76
CA LEU A 95 5.30 10.50 3.23
C LEU A 95 6.07 10.97 4.48
N ALA A 96 6.06 12.27 4.76
CA ALA A 96 6.78 12.89 5.87
C ALA A 96 6.12 12.67 7.24
N GLU A 97 5.10 11.82 7.35
CA GLU A 97 4.59 11.34 8.65
C GLU A 97 5.72 10.60 9.40
N PHE A 98 6.49 11.37 10.18
CA PHE A 98 7.84 11.01 10.65
C PHE A 98 7.85 9.80 11.58
N TRP A 99 6.77 9.55 12.32
CA TRP A 99 6.86 8.76 13.54
C TRP A 99 6.36 7.31 13.41
N LEU A 100 5.54 6.96 12.41
CA LEU A 100 4.80 5.70 12.42
C LEU A 100 4.64 5.11 11.01
N ALA A 101 4.90 3.81 10.83
CA ALA A 101 4.48 3.08 9.65
C ALA A 101 2.94 2.95 9.70
N ARG A 102 2.25 3.67 8.82
CA ARG A 102 0.78 3.64 8.71
C ARG A 102 0.34 2.67 7.60
N PRO A 103 -0.87 2.08 7.71
CA PRO A 103 -1.41 1.22 6.66
C PRO A 103 -1.53 1.93 5.30
N GLN A 104 -1.67 3.26 5.30
CA GLN A 104 -1.65 4.09 4.09
C GLN A 104 -0.43 3.87 3.19
N LEU A 105 0.74 3.51 3.74
CA LEU A 105 1.94 3.22 2.94
C LEU A 105 1.69 2.07 1.95
N PHE A 106 0.96 1.04 2.37
CA PHE A 106 0.61 -0.10 1.50
C PHE A 106 -0.28 0.35 0.35
N SER A 107 -1.15 1.34 0.56
CA SER A 107 -1.97 1.88 -0.53
C SER A 107 -1.15 2.59 -1.58
N PHE A 108 -0.16 3.38 -1.18
CA PHE A 108 0.72 4.02 -2.17
C PHE A 108 1.53 2.99 -2.95
N LEU A 109 2.04 1.96 -2.28
CA LEU A 109 2.78 0.87 -2.91
C LEU A 109 1.92 0.11 -3.92
N PHE A 110 0.76 -0.41 -3.48
CA PHE A 110 -0.12 -1.19 -4.33
C PHE A 110 -0.72 -0.37 -5.46
N PHE A 111 -1.08 0.90 -5.22
CA PHE A 111 -1.51 1.80 -6.29
C PHE A 111 -0.40 2.02 -7.33
N GLY A 112 0.84 2.25 -6.89
CA GLY A 112 1.99 2.37 -7.79
C GLY A 112 2.21 1.11 -8.63
N VAL A 113 2.12 -0.07 -8.02
CA VAL A 113 2.21 -1.36 -8.72
C VAL A 113 1.07 -1.51 -9.74
N MET A 114 -0.15 -1.11 -9.40
CA MET A 114 -1.30 -1.14 -10.31
C MET A 114 -1.08 -0.24 -11.53
N LEU A 115 -0.56 0.98 -11.34
CA LEU A 115 -0.25 1.89 -12.45
C LEU A 115 0.85 1.33 -13.36
N ILE A 116 1.89 0.70 -12.79
CA ILE A 116 2.94 0.02 -13.57
C ILE A 116 2.33 -1.15 -14.36
N ALA A 117 1.42 -1.91 -13.75
CA ALA A 117 0.72 -2.99 -14.42
C ALA A 117 -0.10 -2.49 -15.62
N PHE A 118 -0.77 -1.34 -15.48
CA PHE A 118 -1.46 -0.68 -16.60
C PHE A 118 -0.51 -0.21 -17.69
N GLU A 119 0.60 0.45 -17.32
CA GLU A 119 1.60 0.89 -18.31
C GLU A 119 2.13 -0.29 -19.14
N LYS A 120 2.36 -1.45 -18.49
CA LYS A 120 2.79 -2.67 -19.19
C LYS A 120 1.67 -3.37 -19.96
N ALA A 121 0.45 -3.35 -19.45
CA ALA A 121 -0.71 -3.94 -20.14
C ALA A 121 -0.96 -3.26 -21.49
N TYR A 122 -0.81 -1.95 -21.53
CA TYR A 122 -1.08 -1.11 -22.70
C TYR A 122 0.18 -0.66 -23.46
N SER A 123 1.34 -1.27 -23.22
CA SER A 123 2.61 -0.83 -23.81
C SER A 123 2.61 -0.85 -25.35
N ASN A 124 1.87 -1.80 -25.94
CA ASN A 124 1.80 -2.00 -27.38
C ASN A 124 0.56 -1.36 -28.02
N TRP A 125 -0.27 -0.71 -27.21
CA TRP A 125 -1.57 -0.20 -27.63
C TRP A 125 -1.48 0.76 -28.82
N THR A 126 -0.43 1.57 -28.87
CA THR A 126 -0.20 2.54 -29.95
C THR A 126 0.25 1.91 -31.26
N VAL A 127 0.79 0.68 -31.23
CA VAL A 127 1.35 0.01 -32.41
C VAL A 127 0.32 -0.93 -33.04
N ASP A 128 -0.25 -1.84 -32.25
CA ASP A 128 -1.13 -2.91 -32.75
C ASP A 128 -2.45 -3.04 -31.99
N ARG A 129 -2.73 -2.11 -31.05
CA ARG A 129 -3.88 -2.17 -30.13
C ARG A 129 -3.95 -3.49 -29.33
N SER A 130 -2.84 -4.19 -29.17
CA SER A 130 -2.79 -5.39 -28.33
C SER A 130 -2.75 -5.01 -26.84
N ILE A 131 -3.45 -5.81 -26.04
CA ILE A 131 -3.48 -5.68 -24.58
C ILE A 131 -2.81 -6.92 -24.00
N GLN A 132 -1.82 -6.71 -23.14
CA GLN A 132 -1.19 -7.78 -22.39
C GLN A 132 -1.98 -8.08 -21.11
N TYR A 133 -3.06 -8.86 -21.24
CA TYR A 133 -3.98 -9.19 -20.15
C TYR A 133 -3.30 -9.78 -18.91
N ARG A 134 -2.13 -10.42 -19.03
CA ARG A 134 -1.36 -10.95 -17.89
C ARG A 134 -1.10 -9.89 -16.80
N TRP A 135 -0.86 -8.63 -17.20
CA TRP A 135 -0.60 -7.54 -16.26
C TRP A 135 -1.87 -7.03 -15.61
N LEU A 136 -3.01 -7.07 -16.33
CA LEU A 136 -4.31 -6.77 -15.74
C LEU A 136 -4.75 -7.84 -14.73
N TRP A 137 -4.46 -9.11 -15.03
CA TRP A 137 -4.70 -10.22 -14.09
C TRP A 137 -3.88 -10.11 -12.81
N LEU A 138 -2.71 -9.45 -12.83
CA LEU A 138 -1.94 -9.17 -11.60
C LEU A 138 -2.69 -8.21 -10.66
N CYS A 139 -3.56 -7.34 -11.17
CA CYS A 139 -4.34 -6.42 -10.35
C CYS A 139 -5.37 -7.15 -9.46
N VAL A 140 -5.83 -8.35 -9.84
CA VAL A 140 -6.79 -9.14 -9.05
C VAL A 140 -6.22 -9.56 -7.68
N PRO A 141 -5.10 -10.33 -7.61
CA PRO A 141 -4.50 -10.69 -6.33
C PRO A 141 -3.97 -9.46 -5.58
N LEU A 142 -3.49 -8.44 -6.31
CA LEU A 142 -3.05 -7.18 -5.71
C LEU A 142 -4.19 -6.49 -4.94
N THR A 143 -5.36 -6.33 -5.56
CA THR A 143 -6.52 -5.74 -4.89
C THR A 143 -7.00 -6.61 -3.72
N GLY A 144 -6.94 -7.94 -3.84
CA GLY A 144 -7.30 -8.85 -2.75
C GLY A 144 -6.39 -8.71 -1.50
N ILE A 145 -5.10 -8.46 -1.69
CA ILE A 145 -4.18 -8.17 -0.59
C ILE A 145 -4.40 -6.74 -0.07
N TRP A 146 -4.63 -5.79 -0.98
CA TRP A 146 -4.82 -4.38 -0.65
C TRP A 146 -6.07 -4.13 0.19
N THR A 147 -7.20 -4.79 -0.12
CA THR A 147 -8.44 -4.71 0.67
C THR A 147 -8.25 -5.16 2.13
N ASN A 148 -7.26 -6.00 2.39
CA ASN A 148 -6.88 -6.48 3.73
C ASN A 148 -5.76 -5.64 4.37
N SER A 149 -5.29 -4.59 3.70
CA SER A 149 -4.19 -3.76 4.18
C SER A 149 -4.63 -2.35 4.54
N HIS A 150 -5.48 -1.71 3.72
CA HIS A 150 -5.94 -0.35 3.95
C HIS A 150 -7.13 0.01 3.05
N GLY A 151 -8.07 0.82 3.55
CA GLY A 151 -9.26 1.27 2.82
C GLY A 151 -9.01 2.07 1.52
N GLY A 152 -7.78 2.51 1.28
CA GLY A 152 -7.38 3.18 0.03
C GLY A 152 -7.57 2.33 -1.24
N PHE A 153 -7.79 1.03 -1.10
CA PHE A 153 -8.11 0.13 -2.23
C PHE A 153 -9.33 0.62 -3.03
N ALA A 154 -10.30 1.28 -2.38
CA ALA A 154 -11.51 1.75 -3.03
C ALA A 154 -11.20 2.76 -4.15
N ALA A 155 -10.25 3.66 -3.91
CA ALA A 155 -9.78 4.59 -4.93
C ALA A 155 -9.09 3.85 -6.09
N GLY A 156 -8.29 2.83 -5.79
CA GLY A 156 -7.67 1.97 -6.80
C GLY A 156 -8.70 1.24 -7.66
N LEU A 157 -9.76 0.71 -7.03
CA LEU A 157 -10.86 0.04 -7.72
C LEU A 157 -11.61 1.00 -8.67
N CYS A 158 -11.90 2.22 -8.22
CA CYS A 158 -12.50 3.25 -9.08
C CYS A 158 -11.65 3.51 -10.32
N VAL A 159 -10.33 3.60 -10.16
CA VAL A 159 -9.39 3.80 -11.27
C VAL A 159 -9.31 2.57 -12.18
N PHE A 160 -9.48 1.36 -11.65
CA PHE A 160 -9.46 0.12 -12.44
C PHE A 160 -10.72 -0.04 -13.31
N ILE A 161 -11.86 0.44 -12.84
CA ILE A 161 -13.15 0.31 -13.54
C ILE A 161 -13.38 1.46 -14.55
N ALA A 162 -12.81 2.65 -14.30
CA ALA A 162 -12.93 3.83 -15.15
C ALA A 162 -12.22 3.67 -16.51
#